data_AF-A0AAN8BZD4-F1
#
_entry.id   AF-A0AAN8BZD4-F1
#
_cell.length_a   1.000
_cell.length_b   1.000
_cell.length_c   1.000
_cell.angle_alpha   90.00
_cell.angle_beta   90.00
_cell.angle_gamma   90.00
#
_symmetry.space_group_name_H-M   'P 1'
#
loop_
_entity.id
_entity.type
_entity.pdbx_description
1 polymer ?
#
loop_
_entity_poly.entity_id
_entity_poly.type
_entity_poly.pdbx_seq_one_letter_code
_entity_poly.pdbx_strand_id
1 'polypeptide(L)' 'MLCGFGAVCERDQTDPSKADCVCKKADCPSLVAPVCGSDSSTYSNECELEKAQCNAQRRIKVLRKGPCCK' A
#
# COMPACT_ATOMS: atom_id res chain seq x y z
N MET A 1 -2.65 19.43 -2.31
CA MET A 1 -2.87 18.02 -2.71
C MET A 1 -2.40 17.12 -1.59
N LEU A 2 -3.32 16.42 -0.92
CA LEU A 2 -2.97 15.42 0.10
C LEU A 2 -3.16 14.04 -0.54
N CYS A 3 -2.06 13.35 -0.85
CA CYS A 3 -2.12 11.97 -1.31
C CYS A 3 -2.41 11.05 -0.12
N GLY A 4 -3.46 10.24 -0.22
CA GLY A 4 -3.90 9.32 0.83
C GLY A 4 -3.27 7.93 0.70
N PHE A 5 -3.54 7.08 1.70
CA PHE A 5 -3.31 5.62 1.60
C PHE A 5 -1.86 5.20 1.30
N GLY A 6 -0.87 6.04 1.66
CA GLY A 6 0.54 5.77 1.41
C GLY A 6 1.04 6.14 0.00
N ALA A 7 0.21 6.83 -0.80
CA ALA A 7 0.64 7.41 -2.06
C ALA A 7 1.54 8.64 -1.84
N VAL A 8 2.52 8.80 -2.74
CA VAL A 8 3.45 9.93 -2.75
C VAL A 8 3.05 10.88 -3.88
N CYS A 9 3.12 12.18 -3.62
CA CYS A 9 2.92 13.20 -4.64
C CYS A 9 4.16 13.27 -5.54
N GLU A 10 4.03 12.90 -6.80
CA GLU A 10 5.08 13.02 -7.81
C GLU A 10 4.68 14.09 -8.83
N ARG A 11 5.57 15.07 -9.05
CA ARG A 11 5.34 16.13 -10.02
C ARG A 11 5.79 15.67 -11.40
N ASP A 12 5.04 16.06 -12.42
CA ASP A 12 5.42 15.81 -13.80
C ASP A 12 6.63 16.70 -14.16
N GLN A 13 7.62 16.13 -14.86
CA GLN A 13 8.83 16.86 -15.26
C GLN A 13 8.59 17.78 -16.47
N THR A 14 7.54 17.51 -17.25
CA THR A 14 7.19 18.24 -18.47
C THR A 14 6.13 19.32 -18.21
N ASP A 15 5.27 19.13 -17.21
CA ASP A 15 4.28 20.12 -16.78
C ASP A 15 4.37 20.39 -15.27
N PRO A 16 4.93 21.54 -14.84
CA PRO A 16 5.03 21.89 -13.43
C PRO A 16 3.68 22.12 -12.73
N SER A 17 2.60 22.22 -13.50
CA SER A 17 1.22 22.33 -12.98
C SER A 17 0.59 20.97 -12.68
N LYS A 18 1.19 19.88 -13.18
CA LYS A 18 0.65 18.52 -13.05
C LYS A 18 1.40 17.75 -11.97
N ALA A 19 0.64 17.18 -11.05
CA ALA A 19 1.15 16.29 -10.01
C ALA A 19 0.19 15.11 -9.84
N ASP A 20 0.76 13.91 -9.82
CA ASP A 20 0.03 12.66 -9.71
C ASP A 20 0.35 11.99 -8.35
N CYS A 21 -0.67 11.37 -7.75
CA CYS A 21 -0.46 10.55 -6.56
C CYS A 21 -0.06 9.13 -7.00
N VAL A 22 1.19 8.76 -6.77
CA VAL A 22 1.76 7.49 -7.19
C VAL A 22 2.00 6.55 -6.01
N CYS A 23 1.78 5.26 -6.23
CA CYS A 23 2.04 4.22 -5.24
C CYS A 23 3.49 3.72 -5.36
N LYS A 24 4.42 4.32 -4.61
CA LYS A 24 5.86 3.98 -4.68
C LYS A 24 6.26 2.69 -3.94
N LYS A 25 5.36 2.00 -3.25
CA LYS A 25 5.64 0.68 -2.62
C LYS A 25 5.72 -0.46 -3.65
N ALA A 26 6.44 -0.25 -4.75
CA ALA A 26 6.68 -1.30 -5.75
C ALA A 26 7.72 -2.31 -5.24
N ASP A 27 8.76 -1.82 -4.57
CA ASP A 27 9.90 -2.60 -4.05
C ASP A 27 9.63 -3.13 -2.64
N CYS A 28 8.70 -4.07 -2.52
CA CYS A 28 8.54 -4.81 -1.28
C CYS A 28 9.61 -5.92 -1.18
N PRO A 29 10.22 -6.13 0.00
CA PRO A 29 11.16 -7.22 0.19
C PRO A 29 10.43 -8.56 -0.02
N SER A 30 11.11 -9.53 -0.62
CA SER A 30 10.62 -10.91 -0.77
C SER A 30 10.54 -11.68 0.56
N LEU A 31 10.68 -10.99 1.69
CA LEU A 31 10.52 -11.57 3.02
C LEU A 31 9.06 -11.99 3.22
N VAL A 32 8.85 -13.28 3.45
CA VAL A 32 7.54 -13.85 3.72
C VAL A 32 7.27 -13.74 5.22
N ALA A 33 6.38 -12.82 5.58
CA ALA A 33 5.97 -12.55 6.96
C ALA A 33 4.46 -12.24 6.95
N PRO A 34 3.61 -13.26 6.77
CA PRO A 34 2.20 -13.05 6.43
C PRO A 34 1.47 -12.24 7.49
N VAL A 35 0.55 -11.39 7.05
CA VAL A 35 -0.30 -10.57 7.93
C VAL A 35 -1.75 -10.62 7.48
N CYS A 36 -2.67 -10.57 8.44
CA CYS A 36 -4.09 -10.46 8.19
C CYS A 36 -4.48 -8.98 8.14
N GLY A 37 -5.05 -8.54 7.03
CA GLY A 37 -5.59 -7.19 6.89
C GLY A 37 -6.98 -7.05 7.52
N SER A 38 -7.36 -5.80 7.82
CA SER A 38 -8.70 -5.43 8.29
C SER A 38 -9.79 -5.67 7.25
N ASP A 39 -9.40 -5.95 6.02
CA ASP A 39 -10.25 -6.35 4.90
C ASP A 39 -10.43 -7.87 4.81
N SER A 40 -10.03 -8.63 5.84
CA SER A 40 -10.02 -10.10 5.90
C SER A 40 -9.14 -10.79 4.85
N SER A 41 -8.28 -10.04 4.16
CA SER A 41 -7.32 -10.59 3.20
C SER A 41 -5.99 -10.89 3.88
N THR A 42 -5.35 -11.98 3.48
CA THR A 42 -3.99 -12.29 3.92
C THR A 42 -2.98 -11.71 2.93
N TYR A 43 -2.01 -10.96 3.44
CA TYR A 43 -0.93 -10.37 2.67
C TYR A 43 0.40 -11.07 3.00
N SER A 44 1.27 -11.21 2.00
CA SER A 44 2.56 -11.90 2.15
C SER A 44 3.48 -11.25 3.18
N ASN A 45 3.38 -9.93 3.33
CA ASN A 45 4.03 -9.13 4.37
C ASN A 45 3.32 -7.78 4.54
N GLU A 46 3.75 -6.99 5.54
CA GLU A 46 3.20 -5.65 5.81
C GLU A 46 3.40 -4.69 4.63
N CYS A 47 4.52 -4.78 3.89
CA CYS A 47 4.76 -3.94 2.73
C CYS A 47 3.73 -4.21 1.62
N GLU A 48 3.45 -5.47 1.33
CA GLU A 48 2.43 -5.87 0.35
C GLU A 48 1.02 -5.42 0.77
N LEU A 49 0.71 -5.44 2.07
CA LEU A 49 -0.54 -4.89 2.60
C LEU A 49 -0.63 -3.38 2.33
N GLU A 50 0.43 -2.62 2.62
CA GLU A 50 0.44 -1.18 2.40
C GLU A 50 0.42 -0.82 0.91
N LYS A 51 1.08 -1.61 0.06
CA LYS A 51 1.03 -1.51 -1.40
C LYS A 51 -0.39 -1.73 -1.90
N ALA A 52 -1.06 -2.77 -1.41
CA ALA A 52 -2.47 -3.03 -1.72
C ALA A 52 -3.38 -1.90 -1.23
N GLN A 53 -3.16 -1.37 -0.03
CA GLN A 53 -3.88 -0.20 0.48
C GLN A 53 -3.74 1.01 -0.46
N CYS A 54 -2.54 1.27 -0.97
CA CYS A 54 -2.31 2.36 -1.91
C CYS A 54 -3.02 2.11 -3.25
N ASN A 55 -2.84 0.92 -3.84
CA ASN A 55 -3.43 0.59 -5.14
C ASN A 55 -4.95 0.53 -5.10
N ALA A 56 -5.52 -0.01 -4.02
CA ALA A 56 -6.96 -0.10 -3.83
C ALA A 56 -7.59 1.21 -3.33
N GLN A 57 -6.78 2.22 -2.98
CA GLN A 57 -7.23 3.47 -2.35
C GLN A 57 -8.14 3.22 -1.14
N ARG A 58 -7.79 2.24 -0.30
CA ARG A 58 -8.55 1.82 0.88
C ARG A 58 -7.64 1.72 2.08
N ARG A 59 -8.10 2.16 3.25
CA ARG A 59 -7.34 1.98 4.50
C ARG A 59 -7.44 0.51 4.93
N ILE A 60 -6.33 -0.20 4.81
CA ILE A 60 -6.19 -1.57 5.27
C ILE A 60 -5.20 -1.53 6.41
N LYS A 61 -5.65 -1.93 7.61
CA LYS A 61 -4.78 -2.03 8.77
C LYS A 61 -4.37 -3.48 8.98
N VAL A 62 -3.19 -3.72 9.53
CA VAL A 62 -2.84 -5.04 10.04
C VAL A 62 -3.76 -5.33 11.22
N LEU A 63 -4.60 -6.34 11.10
CA LEU A 63 -5.44 -6.86 12.17
C LEU A 63 -4.62 -7.76 13.09
N ARG A 64 -3.80 -8.64 12.50
CA ARG A 64 -2.98 -9.61 13.23
C ARG A 64 -1.77 -10.04 12.41
N LYS A 65 -0.67 -10.36 13.09
CA LYS A 65 0.47 -11.07 12.50
C LYS A 65 0.10 -12.53 12.20
N GLY A 66 0.55 -13.04 11.07
CA GLY A 66 0.13 -14.33 10.53
C GLY A 66 -1.08 -14.22 9.58
N PRO A 67 -1.44 -15.30 8.88
CA PRO A 67 -2.57 -15.33 7.95
C PRO A 67 -3.90 -15.08 8.67
N CYS A 68 -4.92 -14.64 7.92
CA CYS A 68 -6.28 -14.58 8.43
C CYS A 68 -6.78 -15.99 8.76
N CYS A 69 -7.51 -16.12 9.88
CA CYS A 69 -8.19 -17.36 10.22
C CYS A 69 -9.30 -17.60 9.19
N LYS A 70 -9.32 -18.78 8.56
CA LYS A 70 -10.46 -19.26 7.76
C LYS A 70 -11.49 -19.92 8.64
#